data_AF-A0A853BH15-F1
#
_entry.id   AF-A0A853BH15-F1
#
_cell.length_a   1.000
_cell.length_b   1.000
_cell.length_c   1.000
_cell.angle_alpha   90.00
_cell.angle_beta   90.00
_cell.angle_gamma   90.00
#
_symmetry.space_group_name_H-M   'P 1'
#
loop_
_entity.id
_entity.type
_entity.pdbx_description
1 polymer ?
#
loop_
_entity_poly.entity_id
_entity_poly.type
_entity_poly.pdbx_seq_one_letter_code
_entity_poly.pdbx_strand_id
1 'polypeptide(L)'
;MSTQSDLELLRAYEPVLVYTRGELFFPADVDAYVRCCSLWCEDRDGKEVEVVPAGELTLDRLATAEQEWPGRYKHLRFVQAASLRAEARRHRRSARRVIPRSGRLAAVGVLGRVVDILMKLSLLIRGAVPGGVAAAAATRYRDRVHIDGTASYYGRVVREGGYIALQYWYFYAMNDWRSTYGGVNDHEADWEKVTVYVVEDSEGRTRPMWVGASSHEYFGDDLRRSWDDPDLRREGDHPVIFVGAGSHSHQMLPGDYLIQVDPAVLRWVVRAWRWVGERIFRSDSQFVRHGIGVPFVDYARGDGVRVGPGGERTWTAHVIDDDTPWVRGFRGLWGRDTGDFFEGERAPSGPRYERDGTIRWSWADPLAWVGLQKVPPTEAAARVQLAAHLGDLEERIREADADILRRRDALRRLTAARLVLGHDAHSQSRAQEYDARIRADEKELSAAYRRRAMMSDERDSCRAALDGEVPVAPSPTEHLRAPHLPYATGQQRTTRFLHVWAALSTPLLICALGAMLFLQGTYTAPAMIGVVLVFAMVDAMARRKLMPFLTGLAVLVLAVGVVAGIIAAFAADWRIALLVPTGVVVAILLWVNVRDLIRG
;
A
#
# COMPACT_ATOMS: atom_id res chain seq x y z
N MET A 1 -12.58 2.50 40.88
CA MET A 1 -13.24 2.39 39.57
C MET A 1 -12.63 1.19 38.86
N SER A 2 -13.44 0.30 38.30
CA SER A 2 -12.95 -0.92 37.64
C SER A 2 -12.32 -0.54 36.30
N THR A 3 -11.10 -1.00 36.04
CA THR A 3 -10.53 -1.01 34.68
C THR A 3 -11.48 -1.78 33.76
N GLN A 4 -11.76 -1.24 32.57
CA GLN A 4 -12.56 -1.96 31.57
C GLN A 4 -11.80 -3.23 31.15
N SER A 5 -12.52 -4.34 31.06
CA SER A 5 -12.00 -5.57 30.47
C SER A 5 -11.72 -5.38 28.98
N ASP A 6 -10.81 -6.18 28.42
CA ASP A 6 -10.48 -6.12 27.00
C ASP A 6 -11.72 -6.35 26.11
N LEU A 7 -12.67 -7.19 26.55
CA LEU A 7 -13.93 -7.40 25.84
C LEU A 7 -14.85 -6.16 25.87
N GLU A 8 -14.91 -5.45 27.00
CA GLU A 8 -15.68 -4.20 27.09
C GLU A 8 -15.10 -3.12 26.18
N LEU A 9 -13.76 -2.99 26.13
CA LEU A 9 -13.08 -2.08 25.22
C LEU A 9 -13.36 -2.42 23.76
N LEU A 10 -13.26 -3.71 23.39
CA LEU A 10 -13.57 -4.15 22.04
C LEU A 10 -15.03 -3.84 21.67
N ARG A 11 -15.99 -4.11 22.56
CA ARG A 11 -17.41 -3.83 22.33
C ARG A 11 -17.73 -2.35 22.18
N ALA A 12 -17.06 -1.49 22.94
CA ALA A 12 -17.27 -0.04 22.91
C ALA A 12 -16.92 0.60 21.56
N TYR A 13 -15.97 0.01 20.82
CA TYR A 13 -15.44 0.59 19.57
C TYR A 13 -15.55 -0.37 18.37
N GLU A 14 -16.52 -1.29 18.40
CA GLU A 14 -16.73 -2.26 17.32
C GLU A 14 -16.91 -1.57 15.96
N PRO A 15 -16.18 -1.98 14.90
CA PRO A 15 -16.43 -1.46 13.57
C PRO A 15 -17.78 -1.94 13.02
N VAL A 16 -18.41 -1.09 12.20
CA VAL A 16 -19.55 -1.45 11.37
C VAL A 16 -19.06 -1.72 9.95
N LEU A 17 -19.10 -2.99 9.52
CA LEU A 17 -18.73 -3.37 8.16
C LEU A 17 -19.93 -3.23 7.22
N VAL A 18 -19.76 -2.53 6.11
CA VAL A 18 -20.80 -2.30 5.10
C VAL A 18 -20.37 -2.92 3.78
N TYR A 19 -21.12 -3.91 3.32
CA TYR A 19 -20.76 -4.71 2.16
C TYR A 19 -21.38 -4.17 0.87
N THR A 20 -20.81 -4.58 -0.26
CA THR A 20 -21.43 -4.39 -1.58
C THR A 20 -22.55 -5.40 -1.80
N ARG A 21 -23.63 -4.98 -2.45
CA ARG A 21 -24.76 -5.86 -2.75
C ARG A 21 -24.32 -7.07 -3.56
N GLY A 22 -24.70 -8.25 -3.06
CA GLY A 22 -24.39 -9.53 -3.68
C GLY A 22 -23.21 -10.26 -3.07
N GLU A 23 -22.57 -9.68 -2.04
CA GLU A 23 -21.60 -10.41 -1.21
C GLU A 23 -22.17 -11.74 -0.71
N LEU A 24 -21.34 -12.78 -0.80
CA LEU A 24 -21.69 -14.14 -0.41
C LEU A 24 -21.09 -14.52 0.93
N PHE A 25 -19.91 -13.98 1.26
CA PHE A 25 -19.13 -14.39 2.42
C PHE A 25 -19.07 -13.26 3.44
N PHE A 26 -19.48 -13.56 4.67
CA PHE A 26 -19.41 -12.65 5.81
C PHE A 26 -18.51 -13.25 6.89
N PRO A 27 -17.99 -12.43 7.83
CA PRO A 27 -17.08 -12.88 8.87
C PRO A 27 -17.66 -14.05 9.66
N ALA A 28 -16.86 -15.10 9.78
CA ALA A 28 -17.31 -16.43 10.15
C ALA A 28 -16.59 -16.96 11.39
N ASP A 29 -17.28 -17.86 12.08
CA ASP A 29 -16.69 -18.65 13.16
C ASP A 29 -15.64 -19.63 12.60
N VAL A 30 -14.42 -19.55 13.11
CA VAL A 30 -13.27 -20.33 12.64
C VAL A 30 -13.41 -21.79 13.05
N ASP A 31 -14.06 -22.06 14.18
CA ASP A 31 -14.32 -23.41 14.66
C ASP A 31 -15.30 -24.14 13.73
N ALA A 32 -16.40 -23.48 13.33
CA ALA A 32 -17.33 -23.99 12.32
C ALA A 32 -16.67 -24.23 10.95
N TYR A 33 -15.78 -23.33 10.52
CA TYR A 33 -15.00 -23.52 9.30
C TYR A 33 -14.04 -24.71 9.41
N VAL A 34 -13.27 -24.79 10.50
CA VAL A 34 -12.26 -25.85 10.74
C VAL A 34 -12.90 -27.23 10.79
N ARG A 35 -14.07 -27.38 11.41
CA ARG A 35 -14.83 -28.65 11.38
C ARG A 35 -15.19 -29.12 9.97
N CYS A 36 -15.27 -28.22 9.00
CA CYS A 36 -15.54 -28.54 7.61
C CYS A 36 -14.28 -28.84 6.78
N CYS A 37 -13.09 -28.60 7.35
CA CYS A 37 -11.81 -28.71 6.68
C CYS A 37 -11.14 -30.07 6.91
N SER A 38 -10.41 -30.55 5.91
CA SER A 38 -9.36 -31.56 6.10
C SER A 38 -8.00 -30.88 6.27
N LEU A 39 -7.09 -31.51 7.01
CA LEU A 39 -5.71 -31.06 7.18
C LEU A 39 -4.78 -31.90 6.32
N TRP A 40 -3.91 -31.22 5.59
CA TRP A 40 -2.94 -31.82 4.67
C TRP A 40 -1.54 -31.38 5.06
N CYS A 41 -0.59 -32.31 4.91
CA CYS A 41 0.83 -32.09 5.14
C CYS A 41 1.63 -32.56 3.92
N GLU A 42 2.75 -31.90 3.66
CA GLU A 42 3.77 -32.45 2.76
C GLU A 42 4.57 -33.56 3.46
N ASP A 43 4.77 -34.68 2.79
CA ASP A 43 5.70 -35.73 3.22
C ASP A 43 7.16 -35.36 2.91
N ARG A 44 8.10 -36.25 3.21
CA ARG A 44 9.54 -36.00 3.00
C ARG A 44 9.92 -35.91 1.52
N ASP A 45 9.07 -36.41 0.63
CA ASP A 45 9.26 -36.39 -0.82
C ASP A 45 8.50 -35.21 -1.47
N GLY A 46 7.91 -34.32 -0.66
CA GLY A 46 7.16 -33.15 -1.12
C GLY A 46 5.75 -33.48 -1.64
N LYS A 47 5.23 -34.67 -1.35
CA LYS A 47 3.88 -35.07 -1.76
C LYS A 47 2.88 -34.73 -0.65
N GLU A 48 1.75 -34.14 -1.05
CA GLU A 48 0.66 -33.83 -0.13
C GLU A 48 -0.09 -35.10 0.30
N VAL A 49 -0.25 -35.26 1.61
CA VAL A 49 -0.99 -36.36 2.24
C VAL A 49 -2.03 -35.77 3.20
N GLU A 50 -3.25 -36.28 3.12
CA GLU A 50 -4.29 -35.98 4.10
C GLU A 50 -3.93 -36.63 5.43
N VAL A 51 -3.78 -35.82 6.47
CA VAL A 51 -3.43 -36.29 7.82
C VAL A 51 -4.62 -36.25 8.79
N VAL A 52 -5.62 -35.40 8.51
CA VAL A 52 -6.89 -35.38 9.22
C VAL A 52 -8.03 -35.20 8.21
N PRO A 53 -9.00 -36.13 8.17
CA PRO A 53 -10.13 -36.02 7.25
C PRO A 53 -11.11 -34.91 7.69
N ALA A 54 -11.89 -34.41 6.73
CA ALA A 54 -12.89 -33.39 7.00
C ALA A 54 -14.00 -33.91 7.94
N GLY A 55 -14.33 -33.14 8.97
CA GLY A 55 -15.26 -33.53 10.03
C GLY A 55 -14.60 -33.99 11.33
N GLU A 56 -13.32 -34.38 11.30
CA GLU A 56 -12.55 -34.80 12.49
C GLU A 56 -11.59 -33.72 12.99
N LEU A 57 -11.38 -32.64 12.22
CA LEU A 57 -10.48 -31.56 12.59
C LEU A 57 -11.16 -30.58 13.56
N THR A 58 -10.44 -30.22 14.63
CA THR A 58 -10.86 -29.24 15.65
C THR A 58 -9.78 -28.19 15.86
N LEU A 59 -10.14 -27.05 16.47
CA LEU A 59 -9.17 -26.02 16.84
C LEU A 59 -8.11 -26.53 17.83
N ASP A 60 -8.50 -27.40 18.77
CA ASP A 60 -7.56 -28.00 19.73
C ASP A 60 -6.51 -28.86 19.03
N ARG A 61 -6.92 -29.63 18.00
CA ARG A 61 -5.98 -30.41 17.20
C ARG A 61 -5.10 -29.53 16.32
N LEU A 62 -5.64 -28.42 15.79
CA LEU A 62 -4.84 -27.43 15.08
C LEU A 62 -3.79 -26.78 15.99
N ALA A 63 -4.11 -26.54 17.26
CA ALA A 63 -3.18 -25.99 18.23
C ALA A 63 -1.95 -26.90 18.47
N THR A 64 -2.10 -28.21 18.28
CA THR A 64 -1.01 -29.18 18.42
C THR A 64 -0.33 -29.54 17.09
N ALA A 65 -0.72 -28.93 15.98
CA ALA A 65 -0.26 -29.32 14.64
C ALA A 65 1.27 -29.26 14.47
N GLU A 66 1.94 -28.25 15.05
CA GLU A 66 3.41 -28.17 15.00
C GLU A 66 4.11 -29.21 15.88
N GLN A 67 3.42 -29.77 16.87
CA GLN A 67 3.93 -30.87 17.70
C GLN A 67 3.72 -32.23 17.01
N GLU A 68 2.55 -32.43 16.41
CA GLU A 68 2.17 -33.70 15.74
C GLU A 68 2.91 -33.87 14.40
N TRP A 69 3.16 -32.77 13.65
CA TRP A 69 3.84 -32.80 12.35
C TRP A 69 4.94 -31.71 12.25
N PRO A 70 6.04 -31.84 13.01
CA PRO A 70 7.07 -30.82 13.09
C PRO A 70 7.80 -30.64 11.75
N GLY A 71 8.07 -29.38 11.38
CA GLY A 71 8.86 -29.01 10.21
C GLY A 71 8.23 -29.33 8.85
N ARG A 72 6.99 -29.83 8.82
CA ARG A 72 6.24 -30.09 7.60
C ARG A 72 5.42 -28.89 7.20
N TYR A 73 5.32 -28.64 5.91
CA TYR A 73 4.38 -27.67 5.36
C TYR A 73 2.94 -28.19 5.50
N LYS A 74 2.01 -27.32 5.88
CA LYS A 74 0.63 -27.67 6.25
C LYS A 74 -0.36 -26.70 5.64
N HIS A 75 -1.47 -27.22 5.17
CA HIS A 75 -2.58 -26.39 4.74
C HIS A 75 -3.93 -27.07 4.99
N LEU A 76 -4.98 -26.27 5.17
CA LEU A 76 -6.35 -26.76 5.23
C LEU A 76 -6.91 -26.98 3.82
N ARG A 77 -7.99 -27.75 3.72
CA ARG A 77 -8.86 -27.76 2.53
C ARG A 77 -10.31 -27.66 2.97
N PHE A 78 -10.96 -26.57 2.61
CA PHE A 78 -12.37 -26.36 2.92
C PHE A 78 -13.28 -27.08 1.93
N VAL A 79 -12.95 -27.07 0.64
CA VAL A 79 -13.70 -27.76 -0.41
C VAL A 79 -13.04 -29.10 -0.72
N GLN A 80 -13.76 -30.20 -0.45
CA GLN A 80 -13.27 -31.54 -0.73
C GLN A 80 -13.42 -31.90 -2.21
N ALA A 81 -12.41 -32.58 -2.76
CA ALA A 81 -12.42 -33.03 -4.16
C ALA A 81 -13.63 -33.93 -4.49
N ALA A 82 -14.05 -34.76 -3.52
CA ALA A 82 -15.18 -35.67 -3.67
C ALA A 82 -16.53 -34.95 -3.81
N SER A 83 -16.74 -33.80 -3.15
CA SER A 83 -18.01 -33.07 -3.14
C SER A 83 -18.08 -31.89 -4.12
N LEU A 84 -16.92 -31.42 -4.61
CA LEU A 84 -16.76 -30.23 -5.44
C LEU A 84 -17.81 -30.10 -6.55
N ARG A 85 -17.96 -31.12 -7.40
CA ARG A 85 -18.86 -31.05 -8.56
C ARG A 85 -20.33 -30.96 -8.16
N ALA A 86 -20.73 -31.66 -7.10
CA ALA A 86 -22.10 -31.68 -6.64
C ALA A 86 -22.48 -30.33 -6.00
N GLU A 87 -21.63 -29.83 -5.10
CA GLU A 87 -21.81 -28.54 -4.43
C GLU A 87 -21.81 -27.38 -5.45
N ALA A 88 -20.85 -27.34 -6.38
CA ALA A 88 -20.80 -26.30 -7.41
C ALA A 88 -22.05 -26.31 -8.32
N ARG A 89 -22.62 -27.48 -8.63
CA ARG A 89 -23.88 -27.58 -9.40
C ARG A 89 -25.08 -27.05 -8.60
N ARG A 90 -25.16 -27.33 -7.30
CA ARG A 90 -26.23 -26.80 -6.43
C ARG A 90 -26.19 -25.27 -6.34
N HIS A 91 -24.99 -24.69 -6.20
CA HIS A 91 -24.84 -23.24 -6.21
C HIS A 91 -25.33 -22.62 -7.52
N ARG A 92 -24.93 -23.16 -8.68
CA ARG A 92 -25.37 -22.63 -9.98
C ARG A 92 -26.89 -22.63 -10.18
N ARG A 93 -27.61 -23.54 -9.53
CA ARG A 93 -29.08 -23.60 -9.57
C ARG A 93 -29.76 -22.56 -8.68
N SER A 94 -29.08 -22.10 -7.63
CA SER A 94 -29.61 -21.15 -6.64
C SER A 94 -29.08 -19.73 -6.81
N ALA A 95 -27.94 -19.55 -7.46
CA ALA A 95 -27.26 -18.27 -7.59
C ALA A 95 -27.97 -17.34 -8.59
N ARG A 96 -28.44 -16.18 -8.10
CA ARG A 96 -28.77 -15.02 -8.95
C ARG A 96 -27.54 -14.12 -9.00
N ARG A 97 -27.05 -13.81 -10.20
CA ARG A 97 -25.92 -12.88 -10.36
C ARG A 97 -26.39 -11.46 -10.04
N VAL A 98 -25.75 -10.82 -9.06
CA VAL A 98 -26.13 -9.49 -8.59
C VAL A 98 -25.39 -8.39 -9.36
N ILE A 99 -24.13 -8.61 -9.73
CA ILE A 99 -23.33 -7.66 -10.51
C ILE A 99 -23.04 -8.23 -11.91
N PRO A 100 -23.44 -7.54 -13.00
CA PRO A 100 -23.11 -7.98 -14.34
C PRO A 100 -21.61 -7.77 -14.63
N ARG A 101 -20.93 -8.84 -15.09
CA ARG A 101 -19.49 -8.84 -15.47
C ARG A 101 -19.09 -7.78 -16.52
N SER A 102 -20.07 -7.16 -17.19
CA SER A 102 -19.86 -6.24 -18.31
C SER A 102 -19.41 -4.82 -17.92
N GLY A 103 -19.61 -4.39 -16.67
CA GLY A 103 -19.20 -3.04 -16.22
C GLY A 103 -17.68 -2.86 -16.12
N ARG A 104 -16.94 -3.95 -15.88
CA ARG A 104 -15.48 -3.97 -15.64
C ARG A 104 -14.65 -3.54 -16.86
N LEU A 105 -15.01 -4.01 -18.05
CA LEU A 105 -14.28 -3.68 -19.29
C LEU A 105 -14.47 -2.21 -19.70
N ALA A 106 -15.59 -1.61 -19.31
CA ALA A 106 -15.86 -0.19 -19.51
C ALA A 106 -15.07 0.70 -18.51
N ALA A 107 -14.66 0.19 -17.35
CA ALA A 107 -13.88 0.93 -16.37
C ALA A 107 -12.41 1.14 -16.79
N VAL A 108 -11.81 0.19 -17.52
CA VAL A 108 -10.38 0.18 -17.86
C VAL A 108 -10.14 0.47 -19.34
N GLY A 109 -9.17 1.33 -19.67
CA GLY A 109 -8.80 1.67 -21.05
C GLY A 109 -8.30 0.49 -21.89
N VAL A 110 -8.24 0.63 -23.22
CA VAL A 110 -7.82 -0.44 -24.16
C VAL A 110 -6.51 -1.13 -23.74
N LEU A 111 -5.49 -0.37 -23.33
CA LEU A 111 -4.21 -0.92 -22.88
C LEU A 111 -4.34 -1.80 -21.64
N GLY A 112 -5.11 -1.36 -20.64
CA GLY A 112 -5.37 -2.18 -19.46
C GLY A 112 -6.20 -3.44 -19.78
N ARG A 113 -7.05 -3.40 -20.82
CA ARG A 113 -7.75 -4.60 -21.31
C ARG A 113 -6.82 -5.62 -21.98
N VAL A 114 -5.82 -5.17 -22.75
CA VAL A 114 -4.81 -6.06 -23.33
C VAL A 114 -4.03 -6.79 -22.23
N VAL A 115 -3.65 -6.07 -21.18
CA VAL A 115 -2.95 -6.65 -20.03
C VAL A 115 -3.85 -7.63 -19.24
N ASP A 116 -5.15 -7.34 -19.04
CA ASP A 116 -6.12 -8.29 -18.45
C ASP A 116 -6.19 -9.62 -19.24
N ILE A 117 -6.12 -9.57 -20.57
CA ILE A 117 -6.08 -10.78 -21.41
C ILE A 117 -4.76 -11.54 -21.23
N LEU A 118 -3.62 -10.85 -21.24
CA LEU A 118 -2.31 -11.47 -21.03
C LEU A 118 -2.24 -12.17 -19.66
N MET A 119 -2.79 -11.55 -18.61
CA MET A 119 -2.88 -12.16 -17.29
C MET A 119 -3.81 -13.38 -17.27
N LYS A 120 -4.97 -13.34 -17.93
CA LYS A 120 -5.83 -14.53 -18.08
C LYS A 120 -5.14 -15.66 -18.83
N LEU A 121 -4.30 -15.33 -19.81
CA LEU A 121 -3.48 -16.31 -20.51
C LEU A 121 -2.38 -16.87 -19.60
N SER A 122 -1.79 -16.06 -18.72
CA SER A 122 -0.82 -16.51 -17.72
C SER A 122 -1.40 -17.55 -16.75
N LEU A 123 -2.71 -17.52 -16.49
CA LEU A 123 -3.40 -18.54 -15.67
C LEU A 123 -3.38 -19.94 -16.30
N LEU A 124 -3.16 -20.07 -17.61
CA LEU A 124 -2.99 -21.37 -18.25
C LEU A 124 -1.64 -22.02 -17.92
N ILE A 125 -0.68 -21.21 -17.47
CA ILE A 125 0.68 -21.63 -17.09
C ILE A 125 0.82 -21.68 -15.55
N ARG A 126 -0.01 -20.92 -14.82
CA ARG A 126 -0.02 -20.80 -13.35
C ARG A 126 -0.85 -21.93 -12.69
N GLY A 127 -0.47 -22.33 -11.48
CA GLY A 127 -1.36 -23.11 -10.61
C GLY A 127 -2.61 -22.29 -10.26
N ALA A 128 -3.80 -22.81 -10.54
CA ALA A 128 -5.05 -22.11 -10.30
C ALA A 128 -6.02 -22.98 -9.49
N VAL A 129 -6.87 -22.32 -8.70
CA VAL A 129 -7.97 -22.97 -8.00
C VAL A 129 -8.86 -23.69 -9.02
N PRO A 130 -9.17 -24.99 -8.83
CA PRO A 130 -10.02 -25.74 -9.74
C PRO A 130 -11.37 -25.04 -9.99
N GLY A 131 -11.81 -25.04 -11.24
CA GLY A 131 -13.08 -24.43 -11.63
C GLY A 131 -14.25 -24.95 -10.80
N GLY A 132 -14.94 -24.06 -10.09
CA GLY A 132 -16.10 -24.37 -9.26
C GLY A 132 -15.85 -24.42 -7.75
N VAL A 133 -14.61 -24.26 -7.28
CA VAL A 133 -14.31 -24.19 -5.82
C VAL A 133 -15.06 -23.06 -5.15
N ALA A 134 -15.02 -21.82 -5.66
CA ALA A 134 -15.78 -20.71 -5.11
C ALA A 134 -17.29 -21.01 -4.98
N ALA A 135 -17.87 -21.65 -5.99
CA ALA A 135 -19.28 -22.06 -5.98
C ALA A 135 -19.56 -23.17 -4.96
N ALA A 136 -18.65 -24.13 -4.80
CA ALA A 136 -18.75 -25.17 -3.79
C ALA A 136 -18.58 -24.61 -2.37
N ALA A 137 -17.60 -23.72 -2.17
CA ALA A 137 -17.37 -22.99 -0.93
C ALA A 137 -18.60 -22.16 -0.55
N ALA A 138 -19.24 -21.46 -1.49
CA ALA A 138 -20.47 -20.72 -1.24
C ALA A 138 -21.66 -21.63 -0.85
N THR A 139 -21.70 -22.88 -1.33
CA THR A 139 -22.69 -23.86 -0.86
C THR A 139 -22.37 -24.30 0.56
N ARG A 140 -21.13 -24.69 0.81
CA ARG A 140 -20.70 -25.20 2.11
C ARG A 140 -20.75 -24.15 3.21
N TYR A 141 -20.36 -22.92 2.90
CA TYR A 141 -20.48 -21.77 3.79
C TYR A 141 -21.94 -21.59 4.22
N ARG A 142 -22.86 -21.44 3.27
CA ARG A 142 -24.30 -21.29 3.54
C ARG A 142 -24.87 -22.45 4.37
N ASP A 143 -24.48 -23.69 4.04
CA ASP A 143 -25.11 -24.88 4.62
C ASP A 143 -24.52 -25.25 6.00
N ARG A 144 -23.28 -24.83 6.32
CA ARG A 144 -22.53 -25.38 7.47
C ARG A 144 -21.79 -24.37 8.35
N VAL A 145 -21.51 -23.17 7.84
CA VAL A 145 -20.69 -22.16 8.55
C VAL A 145 -21.50 -20.89 8.82
N HIS A 146 -22.34 -20.49 7.87
CA HIS A 146 -23.16 -19.31 7.97
C HIS A 146 -24.25 -19.51 9.04
N ILE A 147 -24.32 -18.54 9.97
CA ILE A 147 -25.40 -18.41 10.92
C ILE A 147 -26.19 -17.14 10.57
N ASP A 148 -27.49 -17.27 10.36
CA ASP A 148 -28.36 -16.14 10.02
C ASP A 148 -28.35 -15.09 11.14
N GLY A 149 -28.26 -13.81 10.75
CA GLY A 149 -28.31 -12.68 11.69
C GLY A 149 -27.06 -12.44 12.54
N THR A 150 -26.02 -13.28 12.44
CA THR A 150 -24.78 -13.10 13.21
C THR A 150 -23.52 -13.19 12.35
N ALA A 151 -22.43 -12.60 12.82
CA ALA A 151 -21.09 -12.73 12.26
C ALA A 151 -20.06 -12.73 13.39
N SER A 152 -18.89 -13.35 13.19
CA SER A 152 -17.84 -13.43 14.21
C SER A 152 -16.67 -12.50 13.91
N TYR A 153 -16.09 -11.89 14.96
CA TYR A 153 -14.77 -11.25 14.90
C TYR A 153 -13.87 -11.78 16.02
N TYR A 154 -12.56 -11.68 15.81
CA TYR A 154 -11.54 -12.03 16.79
C TYR A 154 -10.80 -10.78 17.24
N GLY A 155 -11.01 -10.40 18.50
CA GLY A 155 -10.48 -9.19 19.09
C GLY A 155 -9.18 -9.43 19.84
N ARG A 156 -8.13 -8.66 19.54
CA ARG A 156 -6.88 -8.62 20.32
C ARG A 156 -6.65 -7.19 20.82
N VAL A 157 -6.34 -7.04 22.11
CA VAL A 157 -6.05 -5.74 22.71
C VAL A 157 -4.56 -5.67 23.05
N VAL A 158 -3.87 -4.64 22.55
CA VAL A 158 -2.44 -4.42 22.82
C VAL A 158 -2.25 -3.00 23.35
N ARG A 159 -1.49 -2.84 24.44
CA ARG A 159 -1.19 -1.54 25.05
C ARG A 159 0.27 -1.20 24.79
N GLU A 160 0.54 -0.25 23.89
CA GLU A 160 1.90 0.06 23.42
C GLU A 160 2.00 1.52 22.93
N GLY A 161 3.15 2.17 23.18
CA GLY A 161 3.43 3.52 22.67
C GLY A 161 2.46 4.60 23.18
N GLY A 162 1.80 4.37 24.33
CA GLY A 162 0.76 5.25 24.86
C GLY A 162 -0.61 5.10 24.17
N TYR A 163 -0.76 4.11 23.29
CA TYR A 163 -2.02 3.70 22.69
C TYR A 163 -2.51 2.37 23.26
N ILE A 164 -3.82 2.16 23.18
CA ILE A 164 -4.46 0.85 23.27
C ILE A 164 -4.96 0.51 21.86
N ALA A 165 -4.30 -0.43 21.20
CA ALA A 165 -4.66 -0.92 19.88
C ALA A 165 -5.70 -2.05 20.00
N LEU A 166 -6.92 -1.77 19.56
CA LEU A 166 -8.04 -2.71 19.49
C LEU A 166 -8.06 -3.33 18.09
N GLN A 167 -7.46 -4.50 17.94
CA GLN A 167 -7.39 -5.22 16.65
C GLN A 167 -8.63 -6.11 16.49
N TYR A 168 -9.41 -5.88 15.44
CA TYR A 168 -10.56 -6.70 15.04
C TYR A 168 -10.16 -7.50 13.80
N TRP A 169 -10.03 -8.82 13.96
CA TRP A 169 -9.71 -9.74 12.87
C TRP A 169 -10.99 -10.40 12.37
N TYR A 170 -11.15 -10.45 11.05
CA TYR A 170 -12.30 -11.01 10.36
C TYR A 170 -11.86 -12.19 9.51
N PHE A 171 -12.52 -13.32 9.70
CA PHE A 171 -12.26 -14.54 8.93
C PHE A 171 -13.36 -14.77 7.91
N TYR A 172 -13.01 -14.95 6.65
CA TYR A 172 -13.95 -15.30 5.58
C TYR A 172 -13.64 -16.70 5.06
N ALA A 173 -14.66 -17.50 4.74
CA ALA A 173 -14.44 -18.88 4.28
C ALA A 173 -13.82 -18.97 2.87
N MET A 174 -13.97 -17.93 2.05
CA MET A 174 -13.50 -17.89 0.67
C MET A 174 -13.35 -16.43 0.22
N ASN A 175 -12.25 -16.13 -0.46
CA ASN A 175 -12.09 -14.97 -1.32
C ASN A 175 -12.48 -15.38 -2.76
N ASP A 176 -13.54 -14.79 -3.30
CA ASP A 176 -14.07 -15.10 -4.64
C ASP A 176 -13.95 -13.93 -5.62
N TRP A 177 -12.99 -13.03 -5.34
CA TRP A 177 -12.82 -11.76 -6.06
C TRP A 177 -12.75 -11.97 -7.58
N ARG A 178 -11.99 -12.95 -8.07
CA ARG A 178 -11.88 -13.26 -9.51
C ARG A 178 -13.17 -13.86 -10.07
N SER A 179 -13.69 -14.91 -9.44
CA SER A 179 -14.78 -15.71 -10.00
C SER A 179 -16.12 -14.98 -9.99
N THR A 180 -16.38 -14.17 -8.96
CA THR A 180 -17.64 -13.43 -8.80
C THR A 180 -17.52 -11.99 -9.29
N TYR A 181 -16.44 -11.29 -8.94
CA TYR A 181 -16.31 -9.84 -9.17
C TYR A 181 -15.31 -9.44 -10.27
N GLY A 182 -14.57 -10.41 -10.81
CA GLY A 182 -13.55 -10.15 -11.84
C GLY A 182 -12.31 -9.44 -11.29
N GLY A 183 -11.96 -9.70 -10.04
CA GLY A 183 -10.66 -9.37 -9.47
C GLY A 183 -9.55 -10.31 -9.92
N VAL A 184 -8.51 -10.39 -9.07
CA VAL A 184 -7.25 -11.05 -9.40
C VAL A 184 -7.27 -12.54 -9.13
N ASN A 185 -7.80 -12.92 -7.97
CA ASN A 185 -7.63 -14.24 -7.39
C ASN A 185 -8.92 -14.82 -6.83
N ASP A 186 -8.90 -16.13 -6.63
CA ASP A 186 -9.80 -16.82 -5.72
C ASP A 186 -8.91 -17.62 -4.76
N HIS A 187 -9.25 -17.69 -3.47
CA HIS A 187 -8.63 -18.63 -2.53
C HIS A 187 -9.57 -19.00 -1.39
N GLU A 188 -9.39 -20.21 -0.85
CA GLU A 188 -10.04 -20.61 0.38
C GLU A 188 -9.44 -19.84 1.57
N ALA A 189 -10.28 -19.53 2.54
CA ALA A 189 -9.97 -18.67 3.68
C ALA A 189 -9.55 -17.24 3.29
N ASP A 190 -9.94 -16.28 4.12
CA ASP A 190 -9.40 -14.92 4.08
C ASP A 190 -9.30 -14.36 5.50
N TRP A 191 -8.25 -13.60 5.77
CA TRP A 191 -8.03 -12.95 7.06
C TRP A 191 -7.77 -11.47 6.84
N GLU A 192 -8.71 -10.66 7.27
CA GLU A 192 -8.63 -9.20 7.17
C GLU A 192 -8.77 -8.57 8.55
N LYS A 193 -8.46 -7.29 8.68
CA LYS A 193 -8.51 -6.61 9.96
C LYS A 193 -8.83 -5.12 9.90
N VAL A 194 -9.36 -4.63 11.01
CA VAL A 194 -9.44 -3.21 11.33
C VAL A 194 -8.84 -3.03 12.71
N THR A 195 -8.07 -1.96 12.93
CA THR A 195 -7.56 -1.60 14.25
C THR A 195 -8.07 -0.21 14.62
N VAL A 196 -8.71 -0.11 15.78
CA VAL A 196 -9.05 1.18 16.41
C VAL A 196 -8.00 1.47 17.48
N TYR A 197 -7.34 2.61 17.38
CA TYR A 197 -6.34 3.06 18.35
C TYR A 197 -7.00 4.03 19.30
N VAL A 198 -7.09 3.63 20.56
CA VAL A 198 -7.66 4.46 21.61
C VAL A 198 -6.55 4.92 22.55
N VAL A 199 -6.78 6.03 23.24
CA VAL A 199 -5.93 6.51 24.31
C VAL A 199 -6.77 6.62 25.58
N GLU A 200 -6.13 6.36 26.71
CA GLU A 200 -6.75 6.47 28.03
C GLU A 200 -6.31 7.80 28.67
N ASP A 201 -7.27 8.56 29.20
CA ASP A 201 -6.98 9.78 29.96
C ASP A 201 -6.61 9.47 31.43
N SER A 202 -6.23 10.50 32.18
CA SER A 202 -5.86 10.36 33.60
C SER A 202 -7.02 9.92 34.50
N GLU A 203 -8.26 10.01 34.04
CA GLU A 203 -9.46 9.56 34.74
C GLU A 203 -9.88 8.13 34.36
N GLY A 204 -9.10 7.46 33.49
CA GLY A 204 -9.39 6.12 32.98
C GLY A 204 -10.46 6.08 31.89
N ARG A 205 -10.83 7.22 31.30
CA ARG A 205 -11.75 7.27 30.16
C ARG A 205 -10.97 7.03 28.87
N THR A 206 -11.52 6.20 28.01
CA THR A 206 -10.96 5.89 26.71
C THR A 206 -11.56 6.79 25.63
N ARG A 207 -10.73 7.20 24.67
CA ARG A 207 -11.16 7.95 23.48
C ARG A 207 -10.42 7.43 22.23
N PRO A 208 -11.11 7.23 21.11
CA PRO A 208 -10.49 6.81 19.86
C PRO A 208 -9.71 7.97 19.22
N MET A 209 -8.56 7.64 18.63
CA MET A 209 -7.64 8.59 17.99
C MET A 209 -7.44 8.31 16.51
N TRP A 210 -7.34 7.04 16.15
CA TRP A 210 -7.04 6.62 14.80
C TRP A 210 -7.79 5.32 14.49
N VAL A 211 -8.11 5.13 13.22
CA VAL A 211 -8.56 3.84 12.69
C VAL A 211 -7.66 3.46 11.52
N GLY A 212 -7.18 2.22 11.51
CA GLY A 212 -6.43 1.62 10.43
C GLY A 212 -7.16 0.41 9.87
N ALA A 213 -7.23 0.28 8.55
CA ALA A 213 -7.95 -0.80 7.89
C ALA A 213 -7.02 -1.54 6.92
N SER A 214 -7.04 -2.87 6.92
CA SER A 214 -6.23 -3.65 5.96
C SER A 214 -6.82 -3.55 4.56
N SER A 215 -5.97 -3.29 3.58
CA SER A 215 -6.37 -3.27 2.17
C SER A 215 -5.21 -3.79 1.35
N HIS A 216 -5.30 -5.04 0.86
CA HIS A 216 -4.27 -5.67 0.03
C HIS A 216 -2.84 -5.54 0.63
N GLU A 217 -1.82 -5.29 -0.20
CA GLU A 217 -0.43 -5.12 0.22
C GLU A 217 -0.08 -3.67 0.66
N TYR A 218 -1.08 -2.79 0.87
CA TYR A 218 -0.81 -1.41 1.31
C TYR A 218 -0.30 -1.38 2.76
N PHE A 219 0.49 -0.36 3.11
CA PHE A 219 1.02 -0.14 4.46
C PHE A 219 1.35 1.34 4.69
N GLY A 220 1.55 1.71 5.96
CA GLY A 220 2.04 3.03 6.35
C GLY A 220 0.93 4.07 6.53
N ASP A 221 1.31 5.34 6.37
CA ASP A 221 0.49 6.48 6.79
C ASP A 221 -0.87 6.53 6.09
N ASP A 222 -0.92 6.25 4.79
CA ASP A 222 -2.14 6.40 3.99
C ASP A 222 -3.25 5.39 4.34
N LEU A 223 -2.93 4.32 5.09
CA LEU A 223 -3.91 3.32 5.57
C LEU A 223 -4.72 3.76 6.79
N ARG A 224 -4.23 4.74 7.56
CA ARG A 224 -4.95 5.22 8.75
C ARG A 224 -5.73 6.50 8.45
N ARG A 225 -6.81 6.68 9.19
CA ARG A 225 -7.57 7.92 9.27
C ARG A 225 -7.58 8.39 10.71
N SER A 226 -7.44 9.70 10.90
CA SER A 226 -7.68 10.30 12.21
C SER A 226 -9.14 10.08 12.58
N TRP A 227 -9.42 9.92 13.87
CA TRP A 227 -10.80 9.87 14.34
C TRP A 227 -11.54 11.17 14.00
N ASP A 228 -10.84 12.30 13.99
CA ASP A 228 -11.41 13.62 13.67
C ASP A 228 -11.42 13.93 12.17
N ASP A 229 -11.08 12.96 11.32
CA ASP A 229 -11.19 13.11 9.87
C ASP A 229 -12.68 13.31 9.48
N PRO A 230 -13.01 14.42 8.77
CA PRO A 230 -14.39 14.70 8.37
C PRO A 230 -14.95 13.68 7.37
N ASP A 231 -14.09 13.01 6.60
CA ASP A 231 -14.51 12.00 5.62
C ASP A 231 -14.70 10.62 6.27
N LEU A 232 -14.17 10.39 7.48
CA LEU A 232 -14.37 9.15 8.23
C LEU A 232 -15.81 9.07 8.78
N ARG A 233 -16.57 8.13 8.22
CA ARG A 233 -17.93 7.83 8.68
C ARG A 233 -17.90 7.06 10.00
N ARG A 234 -18.74 7.49 10.94
CA ARG A 234 -18.86 6.97 12.29
C ARG A 234 -20.33 6.91 12.70
N GLU A 235 -20.69 5.92 13.51
CA GLU A 235 -21.99 5.81 14.17
C GLU A 235 -21.75 5.73 15.68
N GLY A 236 -21.86 6.87 16.36
CA GLY A 236 -21.34 6.98 17.73
C GLY A 236 -19.83 6.74 17.75
N ASP A 237 -19.39 5.82 18.60
CA ASP A 237 -17.98 5.42 18.74
C ASP A 237 -17.58 4.26 17.81
N HIS A 238 -18.43 3.90 16.84
CA HIS A 238 -18.21 2.81 15.90
C HIS A 238 -17.75 3.33 14.52
N PRO A 239 -16.55 3.00 14.03
CA PRO A 239 -16.12 3.40 12.70
C PRO A 239 -16.86 2.58 11.64
N VAL A 240 -17.30 3.22 10.56
CA VAL A 240 -17.97 2.56 9.44
C VAL A 240 -16.94 2.25 8.35
N ILE A 241 -16.79 0.97 8.02
CA ILE A 241 -15.78 0.47 7.09
C ILE A 241 -16.45 -0.22 5.91
N PHE A 242 -16.03 0.12 4.70
CA PHE A 242 -16.60 -0.42 3.46
C PHE A 242 -15.78 -1.60 2.99
N VAL A 243 -16.42 -2.76 2.83
CA VAL A 243 -15.74 -4.00 2.48
C VAL A 243 -15.77 -4.23 0.97
N GLY A 244 -14.59 -4.50 0.41
CA GLY A 244 -14.36 -4.86 -0.98
C GLY A 244 -15.01 -6.20 -1.32
N ALA A 245 -15.82 -6.22 -2.37
CA ALA A 245 -16.63 -7.37 -2.72
C ALA A 245 -15.77 -8.56 -3.19
N GLY A 246 -15.87 -9.68 -2.47
CA GLY A 246 -15.09 -10.90 -2.68
C GLY A 246 -13.60 -10.82 -2.32
N SER A 247 -12.98 -9.64 -2.39
CA SER A 247 -11.58 -9.41 -1.95
C SER A 247 -11.47 -9.24 -0.44
N HIS A 248 -12.56 -8.82 0.21
CA HIS A 248 -12.65 -8.45 1.63
C HIS A 248 -11.76 -7.30 2.09
N SER A 249 -11.10 -6.59 1.16
CA SER A 249 -10.28 -5.44 1.51
C SER A 249 -11.13 -4.36 2.19
N HIS A 250 -10.57 -3.64 3.15
CA HIS A 250 -11.30 -2.62 3.89
C HIS A 250 -10.97 -1.22 3.38
N GLN A 251 -12.01 -0.43 3.12
CA GLN A 251 -11.92 0.94 2.62
C GLN A 251 -12.59 1.91 3.59
N MET A 252 -11.99 3.07 3.79
CA MET A 252 -12.53 4.11 4.67
C MET A 252 -13.68 4.89 4.04
N LEU A 253 -13.79 4.85 2.71
CA LEU A 253 -14.82 5.54 1.93
C LEU A 253 -15.53 4.55 1.01
N PRO A 254 -16.80 4.80 0.64
CA PRO A 254 -17.48 3.94 -0.30
C PRO A 254 -17.08 4.28 -1.74
N GLY A 255 -16.89 3.26 -2.56
CA GLY A 255 -16.74 3.41 -4.01
C GLY A 255 -16.08 2.22 -4.69
N ASP A 256 -15.75 2.44 -5.96
CA ASP A 256 -14.98 1.54 -6.81
C ASP A 256 -13.51 2.00 -6.76
N TYR A 257 -12.64 1.09 -6.35
CA TYR A 257 -11.22 1.33 -6.13
C TYR A 257 -10.39 0.65 -7.22
N LEU A 258 -9.35 1.34 -7.68
CA LEU A 258 -8.45 0.80 -8.69
C LEU A 258 -7.25 0.19 -7.98
N ILE A 259 -7.24 -1.13 -7.85
CA ILE A 259 -6.13 -1.86 -7.25
C ILE A 259 -5.12 -2.20 -8.33
N GLN A 260 -3.87 -1.85 -8.07
CA GLN A 260 -2.74 -2.30 -8.88
C GLN A 260 -2.01 -3.38 -8.07
N VAL A 261 -1.96 -4.60 -8.61
CA VAL A 261 -1.18 -5.68 -8.00
C VAL A 261 0.18 -5.73 -8.68
N ASP A 262 1.24 -5.49 -7.91
CA ASP A 262 2.62 -5.65 -8.37
C ASP A 262 3.00 -7.14 -8.33
N PRO A 263 3.32 -7.79 -9.46
CA PRO A 263 3.63 -9.21 -9.45
C PRO A 263 4.92 -9.48 -8.66
N ALA A 264 4.90 -10.48 -7.77
CA ALA A 264 6.03 -10.83 -6.89
C ALA A 264 7.37 -10.97 -7.64
N VAL A 265 7.33 -11.52 -8.85
CA VAL A 265 8.48 -11.79 -9.73
C VAL A 265 9.09 -10.52 -10.34
N LEU A 266 8.29 -9.45 -10.44
CA LEU A 266 8.71 -8.16 -11.00
C LEU A 266 9.05 -7.14 -9.93
N ARG A 267 8.93 -7.46 -8.64
CA ARG A 267 9.24 -6.55 -7.53
C ARG A 267 10.66 -5.96 -7.63
N TRP A 268 11.64 -6.74 -8.09
CA TRP A 268 13.01 -6.26 -8.27
C TRP A 268 13.16 -5.31 -9.47
N VAL A 269 12.46 -5.57 -10.59
CA VAL A 269 12.44 -4.69 -11.78
C VAL A 269 11.76 -3.38 -11.45
N VAL A 270 10.63 -3.43 -10.74
CA VAL A 270 9.88 -2.25 -10.27
C VAL A 270 10.71 -1.45 -9.27
N ARG A 271 11.44 -2.09 -8.34
CA ARG A 271 12.38 -1.41 -7.44
C ARG A 271 13.52 -0.74 -8.20
N ALA A 272 14.10 -1.41 -9.21
CA ALA A 272 15.14 -0.82 -10.05
C ALA A 272 14.59 0.37 -10.85
N TRP A 273 13.38 0.26 -11.40
CA TRP A 273 12.70 1.36 -12.10
C TRP A 273 12.32 2.52 -11.18
N ARG A 274 11.87 2.26 -9.94
CA ARG A 274 11.61 3.28 -8.92
C ARG A 274 12.89 4.00 -8.51
N TRP A 275 13.97 3.25 -8.29
CA TRP A 275 15.30 3.82 -7.99
C TRP A 275 15.80 4.72 -9.11
N VAL A 276 15.64 4.32 -10.38
CA VAL A 276 15.95 5.15 -11.55
C VAL A 276 15.00 6.37 -11.64
N GLY A 277 13.70 6.15 -11.43
CA GLY A 277 12.66 7.16 -11.50
C GLY A 277 12.81 8.27 -10.46
N GLU A 278 13.13 7.92 -9.21
CA GLU A 278 13.39 8.87 -8.11
C GLU A 278 14.68 9.68 -8.33
N ARG A 279 15.64 9.14 -9.10
CA ARG A 279 16.91 9.82 -9.44
C ARG A 279 16.75 10.79 -10.61
N ILE A 280 15.84 10.50 -11.53
CA ILE A 280 15.65 11.25 -12.80
C ILE A 280 14.47 12.23 -12.72
N PHE A 281 13.39 11.87 -12.02
CA PHE A 281 12.19 12.69 -11.85
C PHE A 281 12.03 13.11 -10.39
N ARG A 282 11.82 14.42 -10.15
CA ARG A 282 11.50 14.93 -8.80
C ARG A 282 10.25 14.23 -8.24
N SER A 283 10.32 13.89 -6.96
CA SER A 283 9.47 12.99 -6.14
C SER A 283 7.94 13.20 -6.15
N ASP A 284 7.40 14.15 -6.91
CA ASP A 284 5.98 14.53 -6.90
C ASP A 284 5.16 14.05 -8.09
N SER A 285 5.75 13.34 -9.06
CA SER A 285 4.95 12.81 -10.16
C SER A 285 4.16 11.58 -9.71
N GLN A 286 2.83 11.69 -9.72
CA GLN A 286 1.89 10.57 -9.54
C GLN A 286 2.23 9.36 -10.44
N PHE A 287 2.98 9.58 -11.52
CA PHE A 287 3.42 8.56 -12.49
C PHE A 287 4.49 7.59 -11.96
N VAL A 288 5.33 7.99 -10.99
CA VAL A 288 6.39 7.13 -10.41
C VAL A 288 5.88 6.29 -9.22
N ARG A 289 4.77 6.70 -8.60
CA ARG A 289 4.17 5.99 -7.45
C ARG A 289 3.23 4.86 -7.85
N HIS A 290 2.61 4.94 -9.02
CA HIS A 290 1.81 3.87 -9.61
C HIS A 290 2.74 2.89 -10.33
N GLY A 291 2.79 1.64 -9.87
CA GLY A 291 3.55 0.58 -10.52
C GLY A 291 3.05 0.30 -11.93
N ILE A 292 3.79 -0.51 -12.69
CA ILE A 292 3.32 -1.11 -13.95
C ILE A 292 2.38 -2.28 -13.58
N GLY A 293 1.30 -1.97 -12.84
CA GLY A 293 0.34 -2.93 -12.33
C GLY A 293 -0.91 -3.00 -13.20
N VAL A 294 -1.50 -4.19 -13.31
CA VAL A 294 -2.77 -4.38 -14.03
C VAL A 294 -3.90 -3.81 -13.16
N PRO A 295 -4.75 -2.91 -13.69
CA PRO A 295 -5.82 -2.32 -12.90
C PRO A 295 -6.97 -3.31 -12.69
N PHE A 296 -7.19 -3.71 -11.46
CA PHE A 296 -8.39 -4.43 -11.02
C PHE A 296 -9.32 -3.48 -10.27
N VAL A 297 -10.61 -3.79 -10.29
CA VAL A 297 -11.60 -3.00 -9.56
C VAL A 297 -11.97 -3.74 -8.30
N ASP A 298 -11.81 -3.07 -7.18
CA ASP A 298 -12.36 -3.50 -5.91
C ASP A 298 -13.63 -2.70 -5.59
N TYR A 299 -14.72 -3.39 -5.28
CA TYR A 299 -16.04 -2.79 -5.13
C TYR A 299 -16.38 -2.68 -3.65
N ALA A 300 -16.16 -1.51 -3.05
CA ALA A 300 -16.49 -1.21 -1.66
C ALA A 300 -17.65 -0.21 -1.62
N ARG A 301 -18.79 -0.53 -2.23
CA ARG A 301 -19.88 0.44 -2.50
C ARG A 301 -20.76 0.73 -1.29
N GLY A 302 -20.86 -0.22 -0.36
CA GLY A 302 -21.67 -0.10 0.84
C GLY A 302 -23.18 -0.08 0.61
N ASP A 303 -23.68 -0.75 -0.43
CA ASP A 303 -25.10 -0.82 -0.81
C ASP A 303 -25.78 -2.18 -0.50
N GLY A 304 -25.11 -3.01 0.30
CA GLY A 304 -25.49 -4.35 0.73
C GLY A 304 -25.67 -4.46 2.25
N VAL A 305 -25.43 -5.68 2.77
CA VAL A 305 -25.61 -6.03 4.19
C VAL A 305 -24.64 -5.26 5.07
N ARG A 306 -25.07 -4.91 6.28
CA ARG A 306 -24.29 -4.28 7.34
C ARG A 306 -24.07 -5.26 8.48
N VAL A 307 -22.85 -5.31 8.98
CA VAL A 307 -22.44 -6.19 10.07
C VAL A 307 -21.86 -5.35 11.20
N GLY A 308 -22.40 -5.51 12.40
CA GLY A 308 -21.99 -4.80 13.60
C GLY A 308 -23.14 -4.04 14.28
N PRO A 309 -22.82 -3.13 15.21
CA PRO A 309 -23.83 -2.36 15.94
C PRO A 309 -24.83 -1.69 15.00
N GLY A 310 -26.13 -1.94 15.22
CA GLY A 310 -27.21 -1.37 14.40
C GLY A 310 -27.36 -1.94 12.97
N GLY A 311 -26.58 -2.95 12.58
CA GLY A 311 -26.66 -3.61 11.27
C GLY A 311 -27.65 -4.77 11.22
N GLU A 312 -27.84 -5.36 10.03
CA GLU A 312 -28.67 -6.57 9.87
C GLU A 312 -28.05 -7.83 10.50
N ARG A 313 -26.73 -7.83 10.72
CA ARG A 313 -26.02 -8.89 11.45
C ARG A 313 -25.28 -8.34 12.65
N THR A 314 -25.41 -8.98 13.79
CA THR A 314 -24.72 -8.59 15.02
C THR A 314 -23.42 -9.36 15.21
N TRP A 315 -22.49 -8.78 15.96
CA TRP A 315 -21.22 -9.42 16.27
C TRP A 315 -21.32 -10.50 17.35
N THR A 316 -20.59 -11.58 17.14
CA THR A 316 -20.13 -12.52 18.16
C THR A 316 -18.63 -12.29 18.36
N ALA A 317 -18.27 -11.76 19.52
CA ALA A 317 -16.90 -11.39 19.86
C ALA A 317 -16.11 -12.59 20.43
N HIS A 318 -14.92 -12.85 19.89
CA HIS A 318 -13.97 -13.83 20.42
C HIS A 318 -12.67 -13.13 20.81
N VAL A 319 -12.30 -13.12 22.09
CA VAL A 319 -11.04 -12.51 22.53
C VAL A 319 -9.89 -13.47 22.22
N ILE A 320 -8.84 -12.97 21.56
CA ILE A 320 -7.63 -13.72 21.23
C ILE A 320 -6.37 -12.91 21.61
N ASP A 321 -5.28 -13.63 21.83
CA ASP A 321 -3.99 -13.10 22.23
C ASP A 321 -2.83 -14.00 21.73
N ASP A 322 -1.63 -13.73 22.24
CA ASP A 322 -0.41 -14.48 21.89
C ASP A 322 -0.38 -15.91 22.44
N ASP A 323 -1.24 -16.22 23.41
CA ASP A 323 -1.31 -17.50 24.12
C ASP A 323 -2.52 -18.36 23.71
N THR A 324 -3.42 -17.79 22.90
CA THR A 324 -4.55 -18.51 22.31
C THR A 324 -4.04 -19.73 21.53
N PRO A 325 -4.43 -20.97 21.91
CA PRO A 325 -3.73 -22.18 21.47
C PRO A 325 -3.64 -22.35 19.95
N TRP A 326 -4.75 -22.18 19.23
CA TRP A 326 -4.77 -22.36 17.76
C TRP A 326 -4.11 -21.20 17.02
N VAL A 327 -4.13 -19.98 17.57
CA VAL A 327 -3.45 -18.79 17.01
C VAL A 327 -1.94 -18.97 17.07
N ARG A 328 -1.43 -19.49 18.19
CA ARG A 328 0.00 -19.78 18.38
C ARG A 328 0.43 -21.07 17.69
N GLY A 329 -0.40 -22.10 17.78
CA GLY A 329 -0.05 -23.48 17.49
C GLY A 329 -0.14 -23.90 16.02
N PHE A 330 -0.85 -23.15 15.17
CA PHE A 330 -0.96 -23.45 13.75
C PHE A 330 -0.33 -22.37 12.87
N ARG A 331 0.73 -22.72 12.14
CA ARG A 331 1.48 -21.83 11.23
C ARG A 331 1.17 -22.04 9.75
N GLY A 332 0.39 -23.07 9.44
CA GLY A 332 0.03 -23.44 8.08
C GLY A 332 -1.01 -22.53 7.44
N LEU A 333 -1.34 -22.82 6.18
CA LEU A 333 -2.38 -22.09 5.47
C LEU A 333 -3.78 -22.52 5.92
N TRP A 334 -4.69 -21.56 5.99
CA TRP A 334 -6.08 -21.76 6.38
C TRP A 334 -6.99 -22.21 5.23
N GLY A 335 -6.41 -22.47 4.06
CA GLY A 335 -7.08 -22.99 2.89
C GLY A 335 -6.08 -23.66 1.96
N ARG A 336 -6.55 -24.15 0.82
CA ARG A 336 -5.74 -24.93 -0.12
C ARG A 336 -4.47 -24.20 -0.58
N ASP A 337 -3.35 -24.91 -0.57
CA ASP A 337 -2.19 -24.52 -1.37
C ASP A 337 -2.37 -24.93 -2.84
N THR A 338 -2.16 -23.99 -3.74
CA THR A 338 -2.27 -24.16 -5.19
C THR A 338 -0.89 -24.29 -5.86
N GLY A 339 0.21 -24.14 -5.11
CA GLY A 339 1.56 -24.08 -5.65
C GLY A 339 1.81 -22.80 -6.47
N ASP A 340 0.97 -21.79 -6.27
CA ASP A 340 1.02 -20.55 -7.03
C ASP A 340 2.20 -19.66 -6.60
N PHE A 341 3.21 -19.57 -7.45
CA PHE A 341 4.41 -18.75 -7.23
C PHE A 341 4.14 -17.24 -7.13
N PHE A 342 3.02 -16.76 -7.65
CA PHE A 342 2.61 -15.35 -7.51
C PHE A 342 1.75 -15.10 -6.26
N GLU A 343 1.53 -16.13 -5.44
CA GLU A 343 0.80 -16.14 -4.16
C GLU A 343 -0.67 -15.68 -4.19
N GLY A 344 -1.16 -15.14 -5.31
CA GLY A 344 -2.53 -14.63 -5.41
C GLY A 344 -3.59 -15.71 -5.16
N GLU A 345 -3.44 -16.93 -5.67
CA GLU A 345 -4.40 -18.03 -5.47
C GLU A 345 -4.00 -18.99 -4.35
N ARG A 346 -2.99 -18.62 -3.56
CA ARG A 346 -2.55 -19.37 -2.38
C ARG A 346 -3.26 -18.81 -1.15
N ALA A 347 -3.92 -19.69 -0.41
CA ALA A 347 -4.64 -19.31 0.80
C ALA A 347 -3.73 -18.58 1.81
N PRO A 348 -4.29 -17.71 2.67
CA PRO A 348 -3.52 -17.05 3.70
C PRO A 348 -3.23 -17.99 4.88
N SER A 349 -2.22 -17.62 5.66
CA SER A 349 -2.04 -18.15 7.02
C SER A 349 -2.98 -17.46 8.01
N GLY A 350 -3.00 -17.93 9.25
CA GLY A 350 -3.83 -17.37 10.33
C GLY A 350 -3.51 -15.90 10.67
N PRO A 351 -4.22 -15.31 11.64
CA PRO A 351 -4.07 -13.88 11.95
C PRO A 351 -2.65 -13.49 12.41
N ARG A 352 -1.91 -14.42 13.03
CA ARG A 352 -0.57 -14.21 13.58
C ARG A 352 0.59 -14.41 12.60
N TYR A 353 0.41 -15.24 11.58
CA TYR A 353 1.53 -15.71 10.76
C TYR A 353 1.40 -15.29 9.29
N GLU A 354 2.54 -15.15 8.61
CA GLU A 354 2.60 -15.07 7.16
C GLU A 354 2.61 -16.45 6.51
N ARG A 355 2.50 -16.51 5.18
CA ARG A 355 2.48 -17.77 4.41
C ARG A 355 3.77 -18.59 4.51
N ASP A 356 4.85 -18.00 4.97
CA ASP A 356 6.14 -18.65 5.25
C ASP A 356 6.30 -19.08 6.72
N GLY A 357 5.28 -18.83 7.56
CA GLY A 357 5.27 -19.17 8.97
C GLY A 357 6.01 -18.17 9.88
N THR A 358 6.54 -17.07 9.31
CA THR A 358 7.07 -15.93 10.10
C THR A 358 5.92 -15.18 10.77
N ILE A 359 6.23 -14.41 11.82
CA ILE A 359 5.22 -13.61 12.52
C ILE A 359 4.83 -12.44 11.61
N ARG A 360 3.53 -12.28 11.37
CA ARG A 360 2.97 -11.17 10.61
C ARG A 360 3.41 -9.86 11.23
N TRP A 361 3.95 -8.96 10.41
CA TRP A 361 4.51 -7.69 10.87
C TRP A 361 3.51 -6.91 11.74
N SER A 362 2.26 -6.86 11.29
CA SER A 362 1.22 -6.13 12.00
C SER A 362 0.63 -6.82 13.24
N TRP A 363 0.98 -8.09 13.45
CA TRP A 363 0.77 -8.78 14.72
C TRP A 363 1.88 -8.45 15.71
N ALA A 364 3.14 -8.44 15.24
CA ALA A 364 4.33 -8.15 16.04
C ALA A 364 4.44 -6.67 16.44
N ASP A 365 4.12 -5.76 15.52
CA ASP A 365 4.15 -4.30 15.72
C ASP A 365 2.81 -3.69 15.26
N PRO A 366 1.83 -3.59 16.17
CA PRO A 366 0.52 -3.02 15.89
C PRO A 366 0.54 -1.54 15.50
N LEU A 367 1.62 -0.81 15.75
CA LEU A 367 1.71 0.63 15.45
C LEU A 367 2.38 0.89 14.10
N ALA A 368 3.45 0.15 13.75
CA ALA A 368 4.27 0.46 12.58
C ALA A 368 3.58 0.18 11.25
N TRP A 369 2.70 -0.83 11.16
CA TRP A 369 2.01 -1.16 9.91
C TRP A 369 1.10 -0.04 9.39
N VAL A 370 0.64 0.85 10.28
CA VAL A 370 -0.10 2.09 9.96
C VAL A 370 0.72 3.35 10.20
N GLY A 371 2.02 3.25 10.49
CA GLY A 371 2.92 4.40 10.68
C GLY A 371 2.72 5.19 11.98
N LEU A 372 2.14 4.60 13.04
CA LEU A 372 1.88 5.30 14.31
C LEU A 372 3.07 5.35 15.28
N GLN A 373 4.15 4.58 15.08
CA GLN A 373 5.33 4.60 15.95
C GLN A 373 5.94 6.02 16.12
N LYS A 374 5.78 6.88 15.12
CA LYS A 374 6.29 8.26 15.10
C LYS A 374 5.26 9.30 15.58
N VAL A 375 4.04 8.88 15.92
CA VAL A 375 2.92 9.79 16.17
C VAL A 375 2.61 9.82 17.67
N PRO A 376 2.77 10.97 18.35
CA PRO A 376 2.42 11.07 19.76
C PRO A 376 0.91 10.83 19.98
N PRO A 377 0.51 10.12 21.05
CA PRO A 377 -0.89 9.74 21.30
C PRO A 377 -1.81 10.92 21.63
N THR A 378 -1.26 11.99 22.19
CA THR A 378 -2.01 13.17 22.64
C THR A 378 -1.23 14.46 22.36
N GLU A 379 -1.93 15.59 22.33
CA GLU A 379 -1.29 16.93 22.25
C GLU A 379 -0.33 17.15 23.42
N ALA A 380 -0.70 16.73 24.63
CA ALA A 380 0.18 16.81 25.80
C ALA A 380 1.46 15.98 25.59
N ALA A 381 1.35 14.75 25.07
CA ALA A 381 2.51 13.93 24.75
C ALA A 381 3.35 14.58 23.64
N ALA A 382 2.73 15.15 22.60
CA ALA A 382 3.43 15.85 21.52
C ALA A 382 4.24 17.03 22.05
N ARG A 383 3.66 17.84 22.94
CA ARG A 383 4.34 18.96 23.61
C ARG A 383 5.50 18.50 24.49
N VAL A 384 5.37 17.39 25.21
CA VAL A 384 6.48 16.81 25.98
C VAL A 384 7.63 16.38 25.05
N GLN A 385 7.34 15.73 23.93
CA GLN A 385 8.37 15.33 22.95
C GLN A 385 9.04 16.55 22.30
N LEU A 386 8.26 17.59 21.97
CA LEU A 386 8.81 18.84 21.43
C LEU A 386 9.70 19.57 22.45
N ALA A 387 9.32 19.56 23.74
CA ALA A 387 10.14 20.13 24.81
C ALA A 387 11.46 19.35 25.00
N ALA A 388 11.44 18.02 24.86
CA ALA A 388 12.66 17.22 24.87
C ALA A 388 13.57 17.56 23.68
N HIS A 389 13.01 17.65 22.46
CA HIS A 389 13.76 18.06 21.26
C HIS A 389 14.36 19.46 21.40
N LEU A 390 13.65 20.39 22.05
CA LEU A 390 14.16 21.72 22.36
C LEU A 390 15.41 21.64 23.26
N GLY A 391 15.39 20.78 24.28
CA GLY A 391 16.55 20.52 25.14
C GLY A 391 17.76 19.98 24.35
N ASP A 392 17.53 19.02 23.45
CA ASP A 392 18.57 18.47 22.58
C ASP A 392 19.17 19.55 21.65
N LEU A 393 18.33 20.42 21.09
CA LEU A 393 18.79 21.55 20.28
C LEU A 393 19.66 22.53 21.09
N GLU A 394 19.27 22.84 22.33
CA GLU A 394 20.06 23.71 23.20
C GLU A 394 21.43 23.13 23.56
N GLU A 395 21.51 21.81 23.77
CA GLU A 395 22.79 21.12 23.92
C GLU A 395 23.64 21.17 22.65
N ARG A 396 23.07 20.82 21.50
CA ARG A 396 23.77 20.87 20.20
C ARG A 396 24.26 22.28 19.83
N ILE A 397 23.53 23.32 20.21
CA ILE A 397 23.97 24.71 20.04
C ILE A 397 25.18 25.00 20.94
N ARG A 398 25.17 24.58 22.21
CA ARG A 398 26.33 24.75 23.11
C ARG A 398 27.57 24.02 22.59
N GLU A 399 27.40 22.80 22.07
CA GLU A 399 28.48 22.04 21.44
C GLU A 399 29.04 22.74 20.20
N ALA A 400 28.15 23.27 19.34
CA ALA A 400 28.55 24.02 18.16
C ALA A 400 29.28 25.33 18.51
N ASP A 401 28.83 26.04 19.54
CA ASP A 401 29.51 27.24 20.04
C ASP A 401 30.94 26.90 20.53
N ALA A 402 31.10 25.80 21.28
CA ALA A 402 32.42 25.32 21.70
C ALA A 402 33.31 24.88 20.52
N ASP A 403 32.72 24.23 19.50
CA ASP A 403 33.45 23.82 18.30
C ASP A 403 33.92 25.02 17.46
N ILE A 404 33.05 26.02 17.31
CA ILE A 404 33.38 27.30 16.65
C ILE A 404 34.57 27.96 17.35
N LEU A 405 34.57 28.01 18.69
CA LEU A 405 35.68 28.57 19.46
C LEU A 405 36.98 27.79 19.19
N ARG A 406 36.95 26.45 19.29
CA ARG A 406 38.14 25.61 19.03
C ARG A 406 38.68 25.79 17.62
N ARG A 407 37.81 25.77 16.60
CA ARG A 407 38.18 25.93 15.19
C ARG A 407 38.76 27.31 14.91
N ARG A 408 38.14 28.36 15.45
CA ARG A 408 38.65 29.73 15.34
C ARG A 408 40.04 29.88 15.94
N ASP A 409 40.28 29.29 17.11
CA ASP A 409 41.58 29.35 17.76
C ASP A 409 42.64 28.52 17.01
N ALA A 410 42.26 27.36 16.47
CA ALA A 410 43.13 26.56 15.61
C ALA A 410 43.52 27.30 14.33
N LEU A 411 42.55 27.92 13.67
CA LEU A 411 42.78 28.74 12.49
C LEU A 411 43.75 29.88 12.79
N ARG A 412 43.52 30.63 13.88
CA ARG A 412 44.41 31.72 14.32
C ARG A 412 45.83 31.24 14.61
N ARG A 413 46.00 30.09 15.26
CA ARG A 413 47.33 29.47 15.49
C ARG A 413 48.02 29.14 14.16
N LEU A 414 47.29 28.56 13.22
CA LEU A 414 47.83 28.18 11.91
C LEU A 414 48.21 29.42 11.09
N THR A 415 47.37 30.46 11.09
CA THR A 415 47.67 31.76 10.46
C THR A 415 48.91 32.40 11.07
N ALA A 416 49.06 32.39 12.39
CA ALA A 416 50.25 32.92 13.06
C ALA A 416 51.53 32.15 12.64
N ALA A 417 51.48 30.81 12.64
CA ALA A 417 52.60 29.99 12.18
C ALA A 417 52.95 30.25 10.71
N ARG A 418 51.92 30.36 9.85
CA ARG A 418 52.07 30.67 8.43
C ARG A 418 52.78 32.01 8.22
N LEU A 419 52.39 33.05 8.96
CA LEU A 419 53.02 34.38 8.86
C LEU A 419 54.53 34.30 9.12
N VAL A 420 54.97 33.57 10.15
CA VAL A 420 56.40 33.40 10.45
C VAL A 420 57.13 32.66 9.32
N LEU A 421 56.58 31.53 8.85
CA LEU A 421 57.16 30.72 7.76
C LEU A 421 57.21 31.48 6.42
N GLY A 422 56.38 32.50 6.23
CA GLY A 422 56.39 33.32 5.02
C GLY A 422 57.60 34.24 4.88
N HIS A 423 58.37 34.49 5.96
CA HIS A 423 59.50 35.42 5.94
C HIS A 423 60.83 34.78 5.47
N ASP A 424 60.95 33.45 5.47
CA ASP A 424 62.16 32.74 5.07
C ASP A 424 61.96 31.97 3.76
N ALA A 425 62.87 32.20 2.81
CA ALA A 425 62.85 31.58 1.49
C ALA A 425 62.86 30.04 1.55
N HIS A 426 63.51 29.45 2.57
CA HIS A 426 63.60 27.98 2.70
C HIS A 426 62.31 27.34 3.24
N SER A 427 61.38 28.12 3.80
CA SER A 427 60.12 27.62 4.39
C SER A 427 58.85 28.02 3.61
N GLN A 428 59.01 28.64 2.45
CA GLN A 428 57.92 29.12 1.59
C GLN A 428 56.96 28.01 1.14
N SER A 429 57.47 26.80 0.85
CA SER A 429 56.63 25.64 0.49
C SER A 429 55.67 25.25 1.63
N ARG A 430 56.14 25.26 2.89
CA ARG A 430 55.27 25.00 4.05
C ARG A 430 54.26 26.13 4.28
N ALA A 431 54.63 27.38 4.01
CA ALA A 431 53.69 28.50 4.10
C ALA A 431 52.52 28.35 3.11
N GLN A 432 52.78 27.87 1.89
CA GLN A 432 51.73 27.59 0.89
C GLN A 432 50.81 26.44 1.29
N GLU A 433 51.35 25.38 1.89
CA GLU A 433 50.56 24.28 2.46
C GLU A 433 49.61 24.80 3.55
N TYR A 434 50.12 25.65 4.44
CA TYR A 434 49.31 26.27 5.49
C TYR A 434 48.25 27.22 4.93
N ASP A 435 48.53 27.95 3.84
CA ASP A 435 47.50 28.76 3.15
C ASP A 435 46.35 27.90 2.60
N ALA A 436 46.66 26.74 2.02
CA ALA A 436 45.63 25.82 1.55
C ALA A 436 44.77 25.27 2.70
N ARG A 437 45.42 24.92 3.82
CA ARG A 437 44.73 24.42 5.02
C ARG A 437 43.89 25.50 5.71
N ILE A 438 44.38 26.74 5.81
CA ILE A 438 43.63 27.90 6.32
C ILE A 438 42.35 28.11 5.51
N ARG A 439 42.43 28.10 4.18
CA ARG A 439 41.24 28.24 3.31
C ARG A 439 40.22 27.11 3.54
N ALA A 440 40.68 25.89 3.75
CA ALA A 440 39.80 24.75 4.06
C ALA A 440 39.15 24.93 5.44
N ASP A 441 39.93 25.25 6.47
CA ASP A 441 39.48 25.45 7.84
C ASP A 441 38.52 26.65 7.96
N GLU A 442 38.72 27.73 7.19
CA GLU A 442 37.78 28.86 7.07
C GLU A 442 36.43 28.44 6.53
N LYS A 443 36.42 27.60 5.48
CA LYS A 443 35.19 27.06 4.90
C LYS A 443 34.45 26.17 5.90
N GLU A 444 35.18 25.32 6.63
CA GLU A 444 34.60 24.49 7.68
C GLU A 444 34.04 25.31 8.84
N LEU A 445 34.75 26.36 9.27
CA LEU A 445 34.30 27.29 10.30
C LEU A 445 33.02 28.02 9.87
N SER A 446 32.97 28.52 8.63
CA SER A 446 31.77 29.14 8.05
C SER A 446 30.58 28.17 8.01
N ALA A 447 30.82 26.90 7.64
CA ALA A 447 29.81 25.86 7.68
C ALA A 447 29.33 25.56 9.11
N ALA A 448 30.22 25.61 10.11
CA ALA A 448 29.85 25.45 11.52
C ALA A 448 28.95 26.60 12.01
N TYR A 449 29.29 27.86 11.69
CA TYR A 449 28.43 29.02 11.98
C TYR A 449 27.05 28.88 11.33
N ARG A 450 26.98 28.44 10.06
CA ARG A 450 25.70 28.25 9.37
C ARG A 450 24.82 27.19 10.04
N ARG A 451 25.39 26.04 10.39
CA ARG A 451 24.67 24.98 11.12
C ARG A 451 24.17 25.49 12.47
N ARG A 452 25.02 26.20 13.22
CA ARG A 452 24.65 26.81 14.50
C ARG A 452 23.50 27.80 14.36
N ALA A 453 23.53 28.66 13.33
CA ALA A 453 22.46 29.60 13.05
C ALA A 453 21.13 28.90 12.72
N MET A 454 21.16 27.86 11.87
CA MET A 454 19.98 27.05 11.56
C MET A 454 19.38 26.38 12.80
N MET A 455 20.22 25.80 13.68
CA MET A 455 19.73 25.21 14.93
C MET A 455 19.13 26.24 15.88
N SER A 456 19.66 27.47 15.90
CA SER A 456 19.10 28.57 16.70
C SER A 456 17.72 29.00 16.20
N ASP A 457 17.55 29.09 14.88
CA ASP A 457 16.28 29.42 14.24
C ASP A 457 15.21 28.32 14.48
N GLU A 458 15.63 27.05 14.37
CA GLU A 458 14.79 25.90 14.72
C GLU A 458 14.37 25.92 16.19
N ARG A 459 15.31 26.18 17.12
CA ARG A 459 15.03 26.31 18.55
C ARG A 459 14.00 27.41 18.83
N ASP A 460 14.16 28.58 18.23
CA ASP A 460 13.27 29.72 18.45
C ASP A 460 11.87 29.43 17.92
N SER A 461 11.76 28.74 16.78
CA SER A 461 10.49 28.25 16.23
C SER A 461 9.82 27.22 17.15
N CYS A 462 10.57 26.24 17.64
CA CYS A 462 10.06 25.21 18.56
C CYS A 462 9.60 25.81 19.90
N ARG A 463 10.36 26.77 20.44
CA ARG A 463 10.00 27.48 21.67
C ARG A 463 8.72 28.30 21.50
N ALA A 464 8.60 29.04 20.40
CA ALA A 464 7.39 29.79 20.10
C ALA A 464 6.15 28.88 19.98
N ALA A 465 6.30 27.67 19.43
CA ALA A 465 5.21 26.69 19.36
C ALA A 465 4.80 26.16 20.75
N LEU A 466 5.76 25.94 21.65
CA LEU A 466 5.48 25.52 23.04
C LEU A 466 4.81 26.63 23.87
N ASP A 467 5.26 27.87 23.72
CA ASP A 467 4.74 29.04 24.44
C ASP A 467 3.36 29.47 23.89
N GLY A 468 3.06 29.17 22.63
CA GLY A 468 1.81 29.49 21.96
C GLY A 468 0.72 28.42 22.09
N GLU A 469 -0.46 28.76 21.57
CA GLU A 469 -1.63 27.87 21.48
C GLU A 469 -1.65 27.03 20.19
N VAL A 470 -0.60 27.11 19.36
CA VAL A 470 -0.52 26.34 18.12
C VAL A 470 -0.48 24.84 18.45
N PRO A 471 -1.38 24.02 17.87
CA PRO A 471 -1.33 22.58 18.06
C PRO A 471 -0.01 22.00 17.54
N VAL A 472 0.62 21.12 18.32
CA VAL A 472 1.83 20.39 17.93
C VAL A 472 1.46 19.06 17.28
N ALA A 473 0.34 18.46 17.69
CA ALA A 473 -0.21 17.28 17.04
C ALA A 473 -0.61 17.58 15.59
N PRO A 474 -0.42 16.62 14.67
CA PRO A 474 -0.73 16.82 13.26
C PRO A 474 -2.22 17.04 13.05
N SER A 475 -2.58 17.81 12.02
CA SER A 475 -3.98 17.93 11.62
C SER A 475 -4.52 16.58 11.11
N PRO A 476 -5.86 16.35 11.13
CA PRO A 476 -6.45 15.02 10.89
C PRO A 476 -6.03 14.32 9.59
N THR A 477 -5.67 15.09 8.55
CA THR A 477 -5.32 14.60 7.22
C THR A 477 -3.87 14.90 6.81
N GLU A 478 -3.06 15.50 7.67
CA GLU A 478 -1.69 15.96 7.32
C GLU A 478 -0.76 14.84 6.88
N HIS A 479 -0.96 13.65 7.46
CA HIS A 479 -0.15 12.47 7.15
C HIS A 479 -0.47 11.84 5.79
N LEU A 480 -1.61 12.22 5.18
CA LEU A 480 -2.05 11.65 3.91
C LEU A 480 -1.23 12.23 2.75
N ARG A 481 -0.46 11.37 2.09
CA ARG A 481 0.37 11.75 0.94
C ARG A 481 -0.24 11.28 -0.37
N ALA A 482 -0.80 10.08 -0.36
CA ALA A 482 -1.45 9.46 -1.51
C ALA A 482 -2.58 8.55 -1.01
N PRO A 483 -3.62 9.13 -0.38
CA PRO A 483 -4.71 8.34 0.19
C PRO A 483 -5.33 7.48 -0.91
N HIS A 484 -5.62 6.22 -0.56
CA HIS A 484 -6.37 5.34 -1.44
C HIS A 484 -7.82 5.85 -1.52
N LEU A 485 -8.15 6.48 -2.64
CA LEU A 485 -9.46 7.10 -2.88
C LEU A 485 -10.19 6.35 -4.02
N PRO A 486 -11.52 6.28 -3.95
CA PRO A 486 -12.29 5.62 -5.00
C PRO A 486 -12.18 6.42 -6.30
N TYR A 487 -11.96 5.73 -7.43
CA TYR A 487 -11.92 6.38 -8.74
C TYR A 487 -13.34 6.67 -9.28
N ALA A 488 -14.34 5.96 -8.76
CA ALA A 488 -15.74 6.14 -9.11
C ALA A 488 -16.64 5.78 -7.92
N THR A 489 -17.77 6.49 -7.77
CA THR A 489 -18.75 6.26 -6.69
C THR A 489 -19.88 5.30 -7.11
N GLY A 490 -19.60 4.35 -8.03
CA GLY A 490 -20.59 3.37 -8.49
C GLY A 490 -21.74 3.90 -9.38
N GLN A 491 -21.85 5.22 -9.61
CA GLN A 491 -22.93 5.83 -10.40
C GLN A 491 -22.64 5.98 -11.91
N GLN A 492 -21.56 5.38 -12.44
CA GLN A 492 -21.22 5.54 -13.85
C GLN A 492 -22.23 4.81 -14.76
N ARG A 493 -23.16 5.56 -15.35
CA ARG A 493 -24.03 5.10 -16.44
C ARG A 493 -23.17 4.91 -17.70
N THR A 494 -22.63 3.71 -17.87
CA THR A 494 -21.92 3.33 -19.09
C THR A 494 -22.91 3.28 -20.26
N THR A 495 -22.58 3.96 -21.36
CA THR A 495 -23.44 3.95 -22.55
C THR A 495 -23.43 2.55 -23.19
N ARG A 496 -24.49 2.18 -23.92
CA ARG A 496 -24.53 0.92 -24.69
C ARG A 496 -23.34 0.81 -25.66
N PHE A 497 -22.92 1.94 -26.24
CA PHE A 497 -21.75 2.02 -27.10
C PHE A 497 -20.46 1.62 -26.37
N LEU A 498 -20.20 2.17 -25.17
CA LEU A 498 -18.99 1.85 -24.40
C LEU A 498 -18.94 0.36 -24.05
N HIS A 499 -20.07 -0.27 -23.76
CA HIS A 499 -20.14 -1.71 -23.52
C HIS A 499 -19.78 -2.54 -24.76
N VAL A 500 -20.37 -2.23 -25.91
CA VAL A 500 -20.10 -2.93 -27.18
C VAL A 500 -18.64 -2.73 -27.60
N TRP A 501 -18.16 -1.49 -27.54
CA TRP A 501 -16.77 -1.15 -27.83
C TRP A 501 -15.79 -1.87 -26.90
N ALA A 502 -16.05 -1.88 -25.58
CA ALA A 502 -15.16 -2.55 -24.64
C ALA A 502 -15.11 -4.07 -24.87
N ALA A 503 -16.20 -4.70 -25.31
CA ALA A 503 -16.23 -6.12 -25.66
C ALA A 503 -15.48 -6.46 -26.96
N LEU A 504 -15.57 -5.60 -27.98
CA LEU A 504 -15.01 -5.85 -29.32
C LEU A 504 -13.59 -5.30 -29.52
N SER A 505 -13.23 -4.22 -28.82
CA SER A 505 -11.99 -3.47 -29.06
C SER A 505 -10.73 -4.32 -28.90
N THR A 506 -10.65 -5.20 -27.90
CA THR A 506 -9.43 -6.01 -27.69
C THR A 506 -9.22 -7.08 -28.76
N PRO A 507 -10.20 -7.94 -29.12
CA PRO A 507 -10.02 -8.86 -30.24
C PRO A 507 -9.78 -8.13 -31.56
N LEU A 508 -10.47 -7.01 -31.82
CA LEU A 508 -10.21 -6.18 -33.00
C LEU A 508 -8.79 -5.61 -33.02
N LEU A 509 -8.27 -5.15 -31.87
CA LEU A 509 -6.90 -4.65 -31.78
C LEU A 509 -5.88 -5.76 -32.05
N ILE A 510 -6.06 -6.95 -31.48
CA ILE A 510 -5.17 -8.09 -31.70
C ILE A 510 -5.21 -8.52 -33.18
N CYS A 511 -6.39 -8.62 -33.78
CA CYS A 511 -6.52 -8.92 -35.20
C CYS A 511 -5.89 -7.84 -36.08
N ALA A 512 -6.08 -6.55 -35.75
CA ALA A 512 -5.50 -5.44 -36.50
C ALA A 512 -3.97 -5.44 -36.39
N LEU A 513 -3.40 -5.64 -35.20
CA LEU A 513 -1.95 -5.75 -35.00
C LEU A 513 -1.37 -6.98 -35.71
N GLY A 514 -2.06 -8.13 -35.63
CA GLY A 514 -1.68 -9.33 -36.38
C GLY A 514 -1.73 -9.11 -37.90
N ALA A 515 -2.73 -8.38 -38.39
CA ALA A 515 -2.82 -8.02 -39.80
C ALA A 515 -1.65 -7.11 -40.25
N MET A 516 -1.17 -6.22 -39.38
CA MET A 516 0.00 -5.37 -39.68
C MET A 516 1.27 -6.20 -39.86
N LEU A 517 1.40 -7.40 -39.28
CA LEU A 517 2.58 -8.26 -39.48
C LEU A 517 2.70 -8.78 -40.93
N PHE A 518 1.63 -8.70 -41.73
CA PHE A 518 1.70 -8.99 -43.18
C PHE A 518 2.28 -7.84 -43.99
N LEU A 519 2.38 -6.63 -43.43
CA LEU A 519 3.15 -5.54 -44.03
C LEU A 519 4.62 -5.86 -43.82
N GLN A 520 5.34 -6.21 -44.87
CA GLN A 520 6.79 -6.39 -44.83
C GLN A 520 7.49 -5.03 -45.06
N GLY A 521 8.44 -4.65 -44.20
CA GLY A 521 9.31 -3.49 -44.40
C GLY A 521 9.41 -2.53 -43.21
N THR A 522 9.93 -1.32 -43.45
CA THR A 522 10.15 -0.28 -42.45
C THR A 522 8.87 0.36 -41.88
N TYR A 523 7.73 0.14 -42.54
CA TYR A 523 6.45 0.75 -42.18
C TYR A 523 5.61 -0.08 -41.19
N THR A 524 5.99 -1.33 -40.91
CA THR A 524 5.25 -2.23 -40.01
C THR A 524 5.12 -1.64 -38.60
N ALA A 525 6.23 -1.18 -38.00
CA ALA A 525 6.22 -0.62 -36.66
C ALA A 525 5.43 0.71 -36.57
N PRO A 526 5.62 1.70 -37.46
CA PRO A 526 4.78 2.90 -37.50
C PRO A 526 3.28 2.59 -37.67
N ALA A 527 2.93 1.63 -38.53
CA ALA A 527 1.54 1.23 -38.73
C ALA A 527 0.92 0.61 -37.48
N MET A 528 1.65 -0.25 -36.77
CA MET A 528 1.23 -0.82 -35.47
C MET A 528 1.01 0.28 -34.43
N ILE A 529 1.91 1.27 -34.32
CA ILE A 529 1.75 2.42 -33.43
C ILE A 529 0.49 3.22 -33.79
N GLY A 530 0.27 3.46 -35.09
CA GLY A 530 -0.95 4.14 -35.58
C GLY A 530 -2.23 3.42 -35.18
N VAL A 531 -2.28 2.09 -35.31
CA VAL A 531 -3.42 1.28 -34.87
C VAL A 531 -3.67 1.44 -33.37
N VAL A 532 -2.63 1.36 -32.53
CA VAL A 532 -2.75 1.55 -31.08
C VAL A 532 -3.29 2.95 -30.75
N LEU A 533 -2.77 3.99 -31.41
CA LEU A 533 -3.22 5.37 -31.20
C LEU A 533 -4.68 5.59 -31.60
N VAL A 534 -5.12 5.00 -32.73
CA VAL A 534 -6.52 5.08 -33.16
C VAL A 534 -7.44 4.41 -32.13
N PHE A 535 -7.09 3.21 -31.66
CA PHE A 535 -7.88 2.52 -30.63
C PHE A 535 -7.91 3.30 -29.31
N ALA A 536 -6.78 3.89 -28.90
CA ALA A 536 -6.71 4.73 -27.71
C ALA A 536 -7.56 6.01 -27.85
N MET A 537 -7.56 6.64 -29.03
CA MET A 537 -8.37 7.81 -29.34
C MET A 537 -9.87 7.49 -29.30
N VAL A 538 -10.30 6.40 -29.94
CA VAL A 538 -11.72 5.97 -29.91
C VAL A 538 -12.15 5.63 -28.48
N ASP A 539 -11.29 5.00 -27.68
CA ASP A 539 -11.56 4.71 -26.27
C ASP A 539 -11.63 5.99 -25.42
N ALA A 540 -10.77 6.97 -25.68
CA ALA A 540 -10.82 8.28 -25.04
C ALA A 540 -12.10 9.06 -25.39
N MET A 541 -12.55 9.00 -26.65
CA MET A 541 -13.84 9.56 -27.09
C MET A 541 -15.02 8.88 -26.37
N ALA A 542 -15.02 7.54 -26.34
CA ALA A 542 -16.08 6.76 -25.69
C ALA A 542 -16.22 7.09 -24.19
N ARG A 543 -15.11 7.49 -23.54
CA ARG A 543 -15.03 7.87 -22.12
C ARG A 543 -15.19 9.36 -21.84
N ARG A 544 -15.43 10.19 -22.87
CA ARG A 544 -15.43 11.67 -22.76
C ARG A 544 -14.11 12.25 -22.22
N LYS A 545 -12.98 11.59 -22.49
CA LYS A 545 -11.62 12.01 -22.10
C LYS A 545 -10.74 12.35 -23.32
N LEU A 546 -11.33 12.74 -24.44
CA LEU A 546 -10.59 13.09 -25.66
C LEU A 546 -9.60 14.24 -25.44
N MET A 547 -10.01 15.30 -24.73
CA MET A 547 -9.14 16.46 -24.48
C MET A 547 -7.88 16.07 -23.67
N PRO A 548 -7.98 15.39 -22.51
CA PRO A 548 -6.81 14.86 -21.82
C PRO A 548 -5.92 13.96 -22.67
N PHE A 549 -6.51 13.10 -23.51
CA PHE A 549 -5.75 12.22 -24.40
C PHE A 549 -4.96 13.01 -25.45
N LEU A 550 -5.59 13.99 -26.12
CA LEU A 550 -4.92 14.84 -27.11
C LEU A 550 -3.81 15.68 -26.48
N THR A 551 -4.04 16.22 -25.27
CA THR A 551 -3.01 16.94 -24.52
C THR A 551 -1.83 16.02 -24.19
N GLY A 552 -2.07 14.81 -23.70
CA GLY A 552 -1.01 13.83 -23.41
C GLY A 552 -0.24 13.42 -24.66
N LEU A 553 -0.93 13.21 -25.78
CA LEU A 553 -0.32 12.87 -27.06
C LEU A 553 0.56 14.03 -27.59
N ALA A 554 0.09 15.27 -27.48
CA ALA A 554 0.85 16.45 -27.89
C ALA A 554 2.13 16.61 -27.05
N VAL A 555 2.04 16.41 -25.73
CA VAL A 555 3.20 16.42 -24.83
C VAL A 555 4.19 15.30 -25.18
N LEU A 556 3.70 14.10 -25.48
CA LEU A 556 4.55 12.98 -25.90
C LEU A 556 5.28 13.28 -27.22
N VAL A 557 4.57 13.78 -28.23
CA VAL A 557 5.14 14.15 -29.52
C VAL A 557 6.19 15.25 -29.35
N LEU A 558 5.93 16.25 -28.51
CA LEU A 558 6.90 17.29 -28.17
C LEU A 558 8.14 16.70 -27.49
N ALA A 559 7.97 15.82 -26.50
CA ALA A 559 9.08 15.19 -25.79
C ALA A 559 9.94 14.33 -26.73
N VAL A 560 9.31 13.50 -27.57
CA VAL A 560 10.01 12.69 -28.58
C VAL A 560 10.72 13.60 -29.59
N GLY A 561 10.08 14.68 -30.04
CA GLY A 561 10.68 15.66 -30.94
C GLY A 561 11.91 16.34 -30.34
N VAL A 562 11.85 16.72 -29.06
CA VAL A 562 13.00 17.29 -28.34
C VAL A 562 14.14 16.29 -28.22
N VAL A 563 13.85 15.04 -27.82
CA VAL A 563 14.87 13.99 -27.70
C VAL A 563 15.50 13.66 -29.06
N ALA A 564 14.67 13.48 -30.11
CA ALA A 564 15.15 13.25 -31.46
C ALA A 564 15.97 14.44 -31.98
N GLY A 565 15.55 15.68 -31.66
CA GLY A 565 16.30 16.89 -31.98
C GLY A 565 17.66 16.95 -31.29
N ILE A 566 17.74 16.56 -30.02
CA ILE A 566 19.02 16.45 -29.27
C ILE A 566 19.92 15.38 -29.92
N ILE A 567 19.38 14.20 -30.23
CA ILE A 567 20.14 13.11 -30.87
C ILE A 567 20.63 13.55 -32.27
N ALA A 568 19.77 14.19 -33.07
CA ALA A 568 20.12 14.67 -34.39
C ALA A 568 21.17 15.79 -34.33
N ALA A 569 21.05 16.74 -33.39
CA ALA A 569 22.04 17.78 -33.17
C ALA A 569 23.38 17.19 -32.72
N PHE A 570 23.36 16.17 -31.86
CA PHE A 570 24.55 15.45 -31.43
C PHE A 570 25.22 14.66 -32.56
N ALA A 571 24.42 14.04 -33.45
CA ALA A 571 24.89 13.30 -34.61
C ALA A 571 25.41 14.21 -35.74
N ALA A 572 24.84 15.42 -35.89
CA ALA A 572 25.24 16.38 -36.92
C ALA A 572 26.53 17.12 -36.54
N ASP A 573 26.61 17.64 -35.32
CA ASP A 573 27.84 18.21 -34.76
C ASP A 573 27.71 18.31 -33.24
N TRP A 574 28.34 17.35 -32.53
CA TRP A 574 28.33 17.29 -31.05
C TRP A 574 28.75 18.61 -30.39
N ARG A 575 29.54 19.43 -31.10
CA ARG A 575 29.97 20.74 -30.63
C ARG A 575 28.79 21.70 -30.50
N ILE A 576 27.87 21.73 -31.47
CA ILE A 576 26.68 22.60 -31.46
C ILE A 576 25.71 22.19 -30.34
N ALA A 577 25.53 20.89 -30.13
CA ALA A 577 24.68 20.34 -29.07
C ALA A 577 25.18 20.71 -27.66
N LEU A 578 26.49 20.95 -27.48
CA LEU A 578 27.07 21.47 -26.25
C LEU A 578 27.11 23.00 -26.21
N LEU A 579 27.36 23.67 -27.33
CA LEU A 579 27.55 25.12 -27.41
C LEU A 579 26.25 25.89 -27.15
N VAL A 580 25.11 25.42 -27.68
CA VAL A 580 23.83 26.13 -27.53
C VAL A 580 23.33 26.12 -26.08
N PRO A 581 23.26 24.96 -25.37
CA PRO A 581 22.87 24.96 -23.97
C PRO A 581 23.87 25.70 -23.08
N THR A 582 25.18 25.54 -23.34
CA THR A 582 26.21 26.26 -22.58
C THR A 582 26.11 27.77 -22.80
N GLY A 583 25.85 28.21 -24.04
CA GLY A 583 25.64 29.62 -24.38
C GLY A 583 24.39 30.21 -23.72
N VAL A 584 23.29 29.45 -23.66
CA VAL A 584 22.07 29.85 -22.94
C VAL A 584 22.33 29.95 -21.44
N VAL A 585 23.01 28.96 -20.84
CA VAL A 585 23.39 29.00 -19.42
C VAL A 585 24.30 30.20 -19.13
N VAL A 586 25.29 30.46 -19.98
CA VAL A 586 26.18 31.62 -19.85
C VAL A 586 25.37 32.92 -19.97
N ALA A 587 24.46 33.05 -20.94
CA ALA A 587 23.63 34.24 -21.11
C ALA A 587 22.70 34.48 -19.91
N ILE A 588 22.11 33.41 -19.36
CA ILE A 588 21.29 33.48 -18.15
C ILE A 588 22.14 33.91 -16.96
N LEU A 589 23.31 33.31 -16.76
CA LEU A 589 24.24 33.68 -15.69
C LEU A 589 24.71 35.14 -15.84
N LEU A 590 24.98 35.58 -17.07
CA LEU A 590 25.40 36.96 -17.35
C LEU A 590 24.27 37.95 -17.07
N TRP A 591 23.03 37.60 -17.45
CA TRP A 591 21.85 38.41 -17.14
C TRP A 591 21.59 38.49 -15.63
N VAL A 592 21.72 37.39 -14.90
CA VAL A 592 21.62 37.36 -13.44
C VAL A 592 22.70 38.24 -12.81
N ASN A 593 23.97 38.08 -13.22
CA ASN A 593 25.09 38.88 -12.71
C ASN A 593 24.94 40.38 -13.02
N VAL A 594 24.51 40.75 -14.24
CA VAL A 594 24.27 42.14 -14.63
C VAL A 594 23.10 42.73 -13.86
N ARG A 595 22.02 41.96 -13.69
CA ARG A 595 20.86 42.37 -12.87
C ARG A 595 21.26 42.61 -11.41
N ASP A 596 22.12 41.76 -10.85
CA ASP A 596 22.63 41.91 -9.48
C ASP A 596 23.57 43.11 -9.37
N LEU A 597 24.38 43.39 -10.40
CA LEU A 597 25.26 44.58 -10.47
C LEU A 597 24.49 45.91 -10.60
N ILE A 598 23.30 45.90 -11.19
CA ILE A 598 22.44 47.09 -11.34
C ILE A 598 21.58 47.34 -10.08
N ARG A 599 21.42 46.32 -9.22
CA ARG A 599 20.61 46.40 -8.00
C ARG A 599 21.42 46.55 -6.71
N GLY A 600 22.74 46.36 -6.75
CA GLY A 600 23.68 46.78 -5.71
C GLY A 600 24.26 48.15 -6.03
#